data_AF-A0A350IN60-F1
#
_entry.id   AF-A0A350IN60-F1
#
_cell.length_a   1.000
_cell.length_b   1.000
_cell.length_c   1.000
_cell.angle_alpha   90.00
_cell.angle_beta   90.00
_cell.angle_gamma   90.00
#
_symmetry.space_group_name_H-M   'P 1'
#
loop_
_entity.id
_entity.type
_entity.pdbx_description
1 polymer ?
#
loop_
_entity_poly.entity_id
_entity_poly.type
_entity_poly.pdbx_seq_one_letter_code
_entity_poly.pdbx_strand_id
1 'polypeptide(L)'
;MDISLSSIDAVAISSGPGSFTGLRIGASFAKALCIDESPKLISVPTLFAYSVAAEEFAHLLNFNKIHALITANSGIVYHQIFD
;
A
#
# COMPACT_ATOMS: atom_id res chain seq x y z
N MET A 1 0.37 22.51 14.45
CA MET A 1 1.28 21.35 14.47
C MET A 1 2.00 21.37 13.14
N ASP A 2 3.22 21.91 13.12
CA ASP A 2 4.02 21.96 11.90
C ASP A 2 4.77 20.64 11.75
N ILE A 3 4.56 19.97 10.62
CA ILE A 3 5.25 18.73 10.28
C ILE A 3 6.38 19.11 9.33
N SER A 4 7.62 18.90 9.76
CA SER A 4 8.80 19.17 8.95
C SER A 4 9.18 17.93 8.13
N LEU A 5 9.68 18.13 6.91
CA LEU A 5 10.26 17.04 6.10
C LEU A 5 11.40 16.32 6.84
N SER A 6 12.17 17.06 7.64
CA SER A 6 13.26 16.50 8.46
C SER A 6 12.78 15.58 9.60
N SER A 7 11.49 15.60 9.95
CA SER A 7 10.94 14.73 11.00
C SER A 7 10.30 13.45 10.45
N ILE A 8 10.49 13.13 9.17
CA ILE A 8 9.96 11.92 8.55
C ILE A 8 11.03 10.82 8.62
N ASP A 9 10.75 9.74 9.36
CA ASP A 9 11.66 8.59 9.47
C ASP A 9 11.55 7.62 8.29
N ALA A 10 10.37 7.53 7.68
CA ALA A 10 10.09 6.60 6.60
C ALA A 10 8.94 7.06 5.69
N VAL A 11 8.98 6.61 4.44
CA VAL A 11 7.94 6.79 3.43
C VAL A 11 7.49 5.41 2.97
N ALA A 12 6.22 5.08 3.16
CA ALA A 12 5.64 3.83 2.66
C ALA A 12 4.93 4.06 1.33
N ILE A 13 5.13 3.17 0.36
CA ILE A 13 4.45 3.18 -0.94
C ILE A 13 3.80 1.84 -1.23
N SER A 14 2.65 1.86 -1.90
CA SER A 14 2.06 0.64 -2.47
C SER A 14 2.95 0.11 -3.59
N SER A 15 3.26 -1.18 -3.56
CA SER A 15 4.10 -1.85 -4.58
C SER A 15 3.32 -2.61 -5.64
N GLY A 16 2.00 -2.62 -5.52
CA GLY A 16 1.10 -3.31 -6.43
C GLY A 16 0.47 -4.56 -5.81
N PRO A 17 -0.49 -5.18 -6.52
CA PRO A 17 -1.02 -4.79 -7.83
C PRO A 17 -1.79 -3.44 -7.82
N GLY A 18 -2.00 -2.85 -9.00
CA GLY A 18 -2.68 -1.56 -9.15
C GLY A 18 -2.39 -0.89 -10.50
N SER A 19 -2.72 0.40 -10.62
CA SER A 19 -2.44 1.18 -11.83
C SER A 19 -0.95 1.19 -12.13
N PHE A 20 -0.54 0.62 -13.26
CA PHE A 20 0.87 0.57 -13.67
C PHE A 20 1.51 1.96 -13.71
N THR A 21 0.80 2.93 -14.30
CA THR A 21 1.23 4.32 -14.36
C THR A 21 1.26 4.95 -12.97
N GLY A 22 0.21 4.77 -12.17
CA GLY A 22 0.11 5.35 -10.83
C GLY A 22 1.21 4.84 -9.89
N LEU A 23 1.45 3.53 -9.86
CA LEU A 23 2.48 2.90 -9.04
C LEU A 23 3.87 3.43 -9.40
N ARG A 24 4.18 3.59 -10.69
CA ARG A 24 5.47 4.12 -11.13
C ARG A 24 5.65 5.60 -10.84
N ILE A 25 4.61 6.41 -11.00
CA ILE A 25 4.65 7.85 -10.64
C ILE A 25 4.89 8.00 -9.14
N GLY A 26 4.10 7.31 -8.31
CA GLY A 26 4.25 7.35 -6.85
C GLY A 26 5.61 6.88 -6.37
N ALA A 27 6.11 5.75 -6.91
CA ALA A 27 7.44 5.26 -6.57
C ALA A 27 8.56 6.23 -6.98
N SER A 28 8.44 6.91 -8.12
CA SER A 28 9.42 7.90 -8.57
C SER A 28 9.44 9.12 -7.65
N PHE A 29 8.26 9.61 -7.26
CA PHE A 29 8.13 10.71 -6.30
C PHE A 29 8.72 10.35 -4.93
N ALA A 30 8.36 9.18 -4.39
CA ALA A 30 8.85 8.74 -3.09
C ALA A 30 10.37 8.53 -3.07
N LYS A 31 10.97 8.04 -4.17
CA LYS A 31 12.43 7.96 -4.31
C LYS A 31 13.09 9.33 -4.31
N ALA A 32 12.53 10.30 -5.04
CA ALA A 32 13.04 11.67 -5.03
C ALA A 32 12.95 12.30 -3.62
N LEU A 33 11.89 11.98 -2.88
CA LEU A 33 11.72 12.41 -1.49
C LEU A 33 12.75 11.80 -0.52
N CYS A 34 13.25 10.59 -0.82
CA CYS A 34 14.21 9.87 0.02
C CYS A 34 15.66 9.97 -0.49
N ILE A 35 15.96 10.89 -1.42
CA ILE A 35 17.24 10.90 -2.16
C ILE A 35 18.47 11.14 -1.28
N ASP A 36 18.33 11.95 -0.22
CA ASP A 36 19.41 12.29 0.73
C ASP A 36 19.45 11.32 1.93
N GLU A 37 18.91 10.11 1.76
CA GLU A 37 18.86 9.01 2.75
C GLU A 37 18.23 9.35 4.12
N SER A 38 17.51 10.47 4.24
CA SER A 38 16.95 10.89 5.54
C SER A 38 15.75 10.02 5.97
N PRO A 39 14.75 9.76 5.09
CA PRO A 39 13.68 8.79 5.35
C PRO A 39 13.92 7.44 4.66
N LYS A 40 13.60 6.33 5.35
CA LYS A 40 13.59 4.98 4.75
C LYS A 40 12.41 4.80 3.79
N LEU A 41 12.65 4.28 2.59
CA LEU A 41 11.58 3.92 1.65
C LEU A 41 11.10 2.48 1.89
N ILE A 42 9.80 2.31 2.16
CA ILE A 42 9.18 1.02 2.48
C ILE A 42 8.17 0.64 1.38
N SER A 43 8.32 -0.55 0.83
CA SER A 43 7.41 -1.12 -0.16
C SER A 43 6.33 -1.95 0.55
N VAL A 44 5.06 -1.62 0.34
CA VAL A 44 3.90 -2.30 0.95
C VAL A 44 3.05 -2.96 -0.15
N PRO A 45 2.84 -4.30 -0.12
CA PRO A 45 1.95 -4.95 -1.08
C PRO A 45 0.53 -4.40 -0.99
N THR A 46 -0.07 -4.02 -2.12
CA THR A 46 -1.38 -3.32 -2.13
C THR A 46 -2.48 -4.18 -1.51
N LEU A 47 -2.55 -5.47 -1.86
CA LEU A 47 -3.60 -6.35 -1.36
C LEU A 47 -3.45 -6.63 0.15
N PHE A 48 -2.22 -6.60 0.66
CA PHE A 48 -1.97 -6.69 2.11
C PHE A 48 -2.43 -5.41 2.83
N ALA A 49 -2.18 -4.24 2.25
CA ALA A 49 -2.72 -2.99 2.80
C ALA A 49 -4.27 -3.02 2.84
N TYR A 50 -4.91 -3.63 1.84
CA TYR A 50 -6.37 -3.80 1.84
C TYR A 50 -6.85 -4.76 2.93
N SER A 51 -6.12 -5.85 3.20
CA SER A 51 -6.50 -6.78 4.27
C SER A 51 -6.39 -6.12 5.64
N VAL A 52 -5.30 -5.39 5.91
CA VAL A 52 -5.11 -4.64 7.16
C VAL A 52 -6.22 -3.61 7.35
N ALA A 53 -6.62 -2.91 6.28
CA ALA A 53 -7.70 -1.92 6.35
C ALA A 53 -9.08 -2.54 6.68
N ALA A 54 -9.29 -3.82 6.37
CA ALA A 54 -10.54 -4.55 6.63
C ALA A 54 -10.51 -5.39 7.91
N GLU A 55 -9.35 -5.52 8.56
CA GLU A 55 -9.09 -6.44 9.67
C GLU A 55 -10.02 -6.19 10.86
N GLU A 56 -10.19 -4.94 11.28
CA GLU A 56 -11.07 -4.58 12.39
C GLU A 56 -12.51 -5.05 12.14
N PHE A 57 -13.02 -4.83 10.92
CA PHE A 57 -14.37 -5.22 10.56
C PHE A 57 -14.53 -6.74 10.46
N ALA A 58 -13.50 -7.44 9.94
CA ALA A 58 -13.48 -8.90 9.90
C ALA A 58 -13.57 -9.51 11.31
N HIS A 59 -12.80 -8.96 12.26
CA HIS A 59 -12.85 -9.38 13.67
C HIS A 59 -14.22 -9.13 14.30
N LEU A 60 -14.81 -7.94 14.11
CA LEU A 60 -16.12 -7.61 14.65
C LEU A 60 -17.23 -8.55 14.18
N LEU A 61 -17.13 -9.07 12.95
CA LEU A 61 -18.10 -9.98 12.36
C LEU A 61 -17.72 -11.47 12.48
N ASN A 62 -16.63 -11.81 13.16
CA ASN A 62 -16.09 -13.16 13.29
C ASN A 62 -15.80 -13.83 11.93
N PHE A 63 -15.25 -13.05 10.99
CA PHE A 63 -14.70 -13.60 9.75
C PHE A 63 -13.22 -13.91 9.92
N ASN A 64 -12.82 -15.13 9.53
CA ASN A 64 -11.44 -15.63 9.66
C ASN A 64 -10.63 -15.49 8.37
N LYS A 65 -11.21 -14.91 7.32
CA LYS A 65 -10.56 -14.76 6.02
C LYS A 65 -10.96 -13.47 5.35
N ILE A 66 -9.98 -12.78 4.79
CA ILE A 66 -10.18 -11.57 4.00
C ILE A 66 -9.76 -11.85 2.57
N HIS A 67 -10.72 -11.71 1.65
CA HIS A 67 -10.46 -11.78 0.22
C HIS A 67 -10.22 -10.36 -0.28
N ALA A 68 -8.96 -10.00 -0.56
CA ALA A 68 -8.62 -8.69 -1.10
C ALA A 68 -8.54 -8.78 -2.63
N LEU A 69 -9.26 -7.90 -3.32
CA LEU A 69 -9.32 -7.87 -4.79
C LEU A 69 -9.10 -6.45 -5.31
N ILE A 70 -8.44 -6.35 -6.47
CA ILE A 70 -8.37 -5.11 -7.26
C ILE A 70 -8.48 -5.44 -8.74
N THR A 71 -9.13 -4.58 -9.52
CA THR A 71 -9.31 -4.79 -10.95
C THR A 71 -7.97 -4.63 -11.71
N ALA A 72 -7.72 -5.54 -12.65
CA ALA A 72 -6.50 -5.57 -13.46
C ALA A 72 -6.69 -5.02 -14.88
N ASN A 73 -7.95 -4.92 -15.34
CA ASN A 73 -8.47 -4.62 -16.70
C ASN A 73 -9.11 -5.84 -17.37
N SER A 74 -9.95 -5.61 -18.39
CA SER A 74 -10.54 -6.66 -19.25
C SER A 74 -11.27 -7.78 -18.51
N GLY A 75 -11.94 -7.46 -17.39
CA GLY A 75 -12.66 -8.43 -16.56
C GLY A 75 -11.78 -9.30 -15.67
N ILE A 76 -10.46 -9.05 -15.63
CA ILE A 76 -9.51 -9.76 -14.77
C ILE A 76 -9.35 -9.00 -13.45
N VAL A 77 -9.19 -9.74 -12.36
CA VAL A 77 -8.89 -9.21 -11.03
C VAL A 77 -7.61 -9.81 -10.50
N TYR A 78 -6.82 -9.01 -9.78
CA TYR A 78 -5.84 -9.54 -8.86
C TYR A 78 -6.53 -9.87 -7.55
N HIS A 79 -6.26 -11.05 -7.01
CA HIS A 79 -6.91 -11.55 -5.81
C HIS A 79 -5.88 -12.23 -4.91
N GLN A 80 -5.97 -11.97 -3.61
CA GLN A 80 -5.22 -12.65 -2.58
C GLN A 80 -6.12 -12.89 -1.36
N ILE A 81 -5.96 -14.04 -0.72
CA ILE A 81 -6.65 -14.40 0.51
C ILE A 81 -5.67 -14.21 1.66
N PHE A 82 -6.14 -13.57 2.72
CA PHE A 82 -5.43 -13.38 3.98
C PHE A 82 -6.23 -14.06 5.08
N ASP A 83 -5.51 -14.65 6.04
CA ASP A 83 -6.07 -15.23 7.26
C ASP A 83 -6.01 -14.20 8.41
#